data_AF-A0A9D0RCN8-F1
#
_entry.id   AF-A0A9D0RCN8-F1
#
_cell.length_a   1.000
_cell.length_b   1.000
_cell.length_c   1.000
_cell.angle_alpha   90.00
_cell.angle_beta   90.00
_cell.angle_gamma   90.00
#
_symmetry.space_group_name_H-M   'P 1'
#
loop_
_entity.id
_entity.type
_entity.pdbx_description
1 polymer ?
#
loop_
_entity_poly.entity_id
_entity_poly.type
_entity_poly.pdbx_seq_one_letter_code
_entity_poly.pdbx_strand_id
1 'polypeptide(L)'
;MRSARKTSRGHPSAQDSPPPVLPGFEHINRYWDKHTNVFTAKILPGEYYVTMYGEAIVTVLGSCVSACIRDRKLGIGGMNHFMLPATAEDNGLGAATRYGNYAMEHLINDILKNGGRRANLEVKVFGGGKILAQMTDVGKRNIEFVREYLHQEALEVVSEDLGDTCPRKVLYEPASGRARVKRLQSLHNNTVVERETEYMGHLAKDKVEGDIELF
;
A
#
# COMPACT_ATOMS: atom_id res chain seq x y z
N MET A 1 -0.91 -53.36 33.37
CA MET A 1 -2.21 -52.73 33.03
C MET A 1 -2.39 -51.52 33.94
N ARG A 2 -2.57 -50.26 33.55
CA ARG A 2 -2.98 -49.59 32.32
C ARG A 2 -2.18 -48.28 32.17
N SER A 3 -1.80 -47.98 30.93
CA SER A 3 -1.24 -46.70 30.50
C SER A 3 -2.35 -45.64 30.51
N ALA A 4 -2.12 -44.51 31.19
CA ALA A 4 -2.99 -43.35 31.14
C ALA A 4 -2.59 -42.49 29.93
N ARG A 5 -3.39 -42.56 28.85
CA ARG A 5 -3.33 -41.62 27.73
C ARG A 5 -3.60 -40.22 28.26
N LYS A 6 -2.56 -39.38 28.29
CA LYS A 6 -2.69 -37.93 28.40
C LYS A 6 -3.25 -37.44 27.07
N THR A 7 -4.57 -37.25 27.00
CA THR A 7 -5.22 -36.57 25.87
C THR A 7 -4.75 -35.12 25.87
N SER A 8 -3.76 -34.81 25.03
CA SER A 8 -3.41 -33.44 24.69
C SER A 8 -4.64 -32.80 24.06
N ARG A 9 -5.14 -31.72 24.68
CA ARG A 9 -6.15 -30.85 24.09
C ARG A 9 -5.51 -30.23 22.85
N GLY A 10 -5.87 -30.74 21.67
CA GLY A 10 -5.49 -30.14 20.41
C GLY A 10 -5.95 -28.69 20.40
N HIS A 11 -5.00 -27.76 20.33
CA HIS A 11 -5.29 -26.43 19.84
C HIS A 11 -5.65 -26.58 18.35
N PRO A 12 -6.72 -25.92 17.85
CA PRO A 12 -7.00 -25.95 16.43
C PRO A 12 -5.80 -25.35 15.69
N SER A 13 -5.21 -26.12 14.79
CA SER A 13 -4.12 -25.70 13.92
C SER A 13 -4.60 -24.56 13.01
N ALA A 14 -3.69 -23.62 12.74
CA ALA A 14 -3.87 -22.53 11.79
C ALA A 14 -4.43 -23.06 10.45
N GLN A 15 -5.22 -22.25 9.77
CA GLN A 15 -5.65 -22.54 8.40
C GLN A 15 -4.41 -22.83 7.53
N ASP A 16 -4.29 -24.05 7.00
CA ASP A 16 -3.07 -24.57 6.36
C ASP A 16 -2.76 -23.94 4.99
N SER A 17 -3.56 -22.99 4.50
CA SER A 17 -3.33 -22.33 3.21
C SER A 17 -3.83 -20.88 3.19
N PRO A 18 -3.15 -19.97 2.45
CA PRO A 18 -3.62 -18.61 2.27
C PRO A 18 -4.97 -18.59 1.54
N PRO A 19 -5.81 -17.56 1.77
CA PRO A 19 -7.02 -17.37 1.01
C PRO A 19 -6.74 -17.28 -0.50
N PRO A 20 -7.76 -17.49 -1.35
CA PRO A 20 -7.62 -17.31 -2.79
C PRO A 20 -7.06 -15.92 -3.11
N VAL A 21 -6.20 -15.84 -4.12
CA VAL A 21 -5.68 -14.57 -4.62
C VAL A 21 -6.49 -14.16 -5.85
N LEU A 22 -6.73 -12.86 -6.01
CA LEU A 22 -7.31 -12.34 -7.24
C LEU A 22 -6.28 -12.46 -8.39
N PRO A 23 -6.73 -12.76 -9.63
CA PRO A 23 -5.82 -12.88 -10.77
C PRO A 23 -4.93 -11.65 -10.93
N GLY A 24 -3.63 -11.88 -11.14
CA GLY A 24 -2.63 -10.82 -11.32
C GLY A 24 -1.85 -10.46 -10.05
N PHE A 25 -2.26 -10.93 -8.87
CA PHE A 25 -1.54 -10.70 -7.61
C PHE A 25 -0.80 -11.92 -7.07
N GLU A 26 -0.59 -12.96 -7.89
CA GLU A 26 0.10 -14.21 -7.49
C GLU A 26 1.55 -13.95 -7.03
N HIS A 27 2.15 -12.87 -7.53
CA HIS A 27 3.51 -12.45 -7.19
C HIS A 27 3.63 -11.80 -5.80
N ILE A 28 2.50 -11.37 -5.20
CA ILE A 28 2.52 -10.67 -3.91
C ILE A 28 2.87 -11.65 -2.79
N ASN A 29 3.84 -11.25 -1.96
CA ASN A 29 4.24 -12.04 -0.80
C ASN A 29 3.16 -12.01 0.29
N ARG A 30 2.52 -13.16 0.52
CA ARG A 30 1.46 -13.34 1.52
C ARG A 30 1.87 -14.37 2.56
N TYR A 31 1.72 -14.04 3.83
CA TYR A 31 2.12 -14.90 4.94
C TYR A 31 1.13 -14.81 6.10
N TRP A 32 1.10 -15.84 6.94
CA TRP A 32 0.33 -15.81 8.18
C TRP A 32 1.03 -14.91 9.22
N ASP A 33 0.39 -13.81 9.63
CA ASP A 33 0.90 -12.97 10.70
C ASP A 33 0.36 -13.47 12.06
N LYS A 34 1.26 -14.01 12.90
CA LYS A 34 0.94 -14.56 14.22
C LYS A 34 0.50 -13.50 15.23
N HIS A 35 0.82 -12.22 15.01
CA HIS A 35 0.43 -11.15 15.92
C HIS A 35 -1.02 -10.69 15.72
N THR A 36 -1.51 -10.80 14.49
CA THR A 36 -2.84 -10.37 14.09
C THR A 36 -3.78 -11.55 13.79
N ASN A 37 -3.23 -12.77 13.69
CA ASN A 37 -3.94 -14.00 13.34
C ASN A 37 -4.74 -13.85 12.04
N VAL A 38 -4.11 -13.25 11.04
CA VAL A 38 -4.66 -13.08 9.70
C VAL A 38 -3.57 -13.23 8.66
N PHE A 39 -3.92 -13.76 7.49
CA PHE A 39 -3.03 -13.70 6.33
C PHE A 39 -2.79 -12.24 5.94
N THR A 40 -1.54 -11.89 5.73
CA THR A 40 -1.10 -10.53 5.45
C THR A 40 -0.29 -10.49 4.17
N ALA A 41 -0.74 -9.69 3.21
CA ALA A 41 -0.02 -9.35 1.99
C ALA A 41 0.96 -8.20 2.27
N LYS A 42 2.23 -8.38 1.91
CA LYS A 42 3.23 -7.32 2.00
C LYS A 42 3.42 -6.70 0.62
N ILE A 43 3.24 -5.39 0.54
CA ILE A 43 3.52 -4.61 -0.67
C ILE A 43 4.74 -3.71 -0.48
N LEU A 44 5.52 -3.56 -1.54
CA LEU A 44 6.71 -2.73 -1.68
C LEU A 44 6.42 -1.51 -2.56
N PRO A 45 7.33 -0.51 -2.64
CA PRO A 45 7.14 0.62 -3.54
C PRO A 45 6.86 0.17 -4.99
N GLY A 46 5.84 0.78 -5.60
CA GLY A 46 5.36 0.45 -6.95
C GLY A 46 4.31 -0.65 -6.99
N GLU A 47 4.10 -1.38 -5.89
CA GLU A 47 3.11 -2.45 -5.82
C GLU A 47 1.77 -1.94 -5.27
N TYR A 48 0.71 -2.66 -5.63
CA TYR A 48 -0.60 -2.56 -4.99
C TYR A 48 -1.18 -3.95 -4.84
N TYR A 49 -2.17 -4.08 -3.96
CA TYR A 49 -2.85 -5.34 -3.74
C TYR A 49 -4.32 -5.12 -3.42
N VAL A 50 -5.19 -5.96 -4.00
CA VAL A 50 -6.63 -6.00 -3.73
C VAL A 50 -7.00 -7.41 -3.24
N THR A 51 -7.83 -7.48 -2.21
CA THR A 51 -8.36 -8.73 -1.66
C THR A 51 -9.85 -8.60 -1.39
N MET A 52 -10.53 -9.75 -1.40
CA MET A 52 -11.92 -9.91 -0.99
C MET A 52 -12.08 -11.01 0.09
N TYR A 53 -10.98 -11.58 0.58
CA TYR A 53 -11.00 -12.79 1.41
C TYR A 53 -10.41 -12.58 2.81
N GLY A 54 -10.60 -11.38 3.36
CA GLY A 54 -10.29 -11.10 4.77
C GLY A 54 -8.80 -11.02 5.09
N GLU A 55 -7.93 -10.83 4.09
CA GLU A 55 -6.50 -10.60 4.31
C GLU A 55 -6.22 -9.17 4.77
N ALA A 56 -5.14 -8.97 5.52
CA ALA A 56 -4.58 -7.66 5.79
C ALA A 56 -3.51 -7.31 4.75
N ILE A 57 -3.18 -6.03 4.63
CA ILE A 57 -2.14 -5.54 3.73
C ILE A 57 -1.17 -4.68 4.54
N VAL A 58 0.12 -4.91 4.38
CA VAL A 58 1.17 -4.25 5.16
C VAL A 58 2.22 -3.61 4.28
N THR A 59 2.65 -2.42 4.66
CA THR A 59 3.80 -1.77 4.05
C THR A 59 4.52 -0.84 5.03
N VAL A 60 5.70 -0.36 4.63
CA VAL A 60 6.48 0.63 5.37
C VAL A 60 6.70 1.82 4.45
N LEU A 61 6.28 3.00 4.92
CA LEU A 61 6.31 4.24 4.16
C LEU A 61 7.29 5.20 4.80
N GLY A 62 8.18 5.78 3.99
CA GLY A 62 8.79 7.07 4.28
C GLY A 62 8.15 8.15 3.44
N SER A 63 8.84 8.62 2.42
CA SER A 63 8.35 9.64 1.49
C SER A 63 7.20 9.16 0.61
N CYS A 64 7.07 7.85 0.36
CA CYS A 64 5.93 7.26 -0.34
C CYS A 64 4.60 7.51 0.36
N VAL A 65 3.50 7.41 -0.40
CA VAL A 65 2.14 7.46 0.13
C VAL A 65 1.39 6.18 -0.26
N SER A 66 0.54 5.71 0.65
CA SER A 66 -0.42 4.64 0.39
C SER A 66 -1.84 5.17 0.51
N ALA A 67 -2.64 4.92 -0.52
CA ALA A 67 -4.10 4.96 -0.43
C ALA A 67 -4.62 3.57 -0.06
N CYS A 68 -5.47 3.53 0.96
CA CYS A 68 -6.22 2.35 1.40
C CYS A 68 -7.68 2.58 1.00
N ILE A 69 -8.19 1.77 0.07
CA ILE A 69 -9.53 1.97 -0.50
C ILE A 69 -10.33 0.69 -0.34
N ARG A 70 -11.61 0.80 0.02
CA ARG A 70 -12.51 -0.35 0.06
C ARG A 70 -13.95 -0.01 -0.28
N ASP A 71 -14.71 -0.98 -0.78
CA ASP A 71 -16.16 -0.98 -0.69
C ASP A 71 -16.58 -1.37 0.74
N ARG A 72 -17.22 -0.46 1.46
CA ARG A 72 -17.62 -0.67 2.87
C ARG A 72 -18.66 -1.77 3.09
N LYS A 73 -19.46 -2.09 2.06
CA LYS A 73 -20.55 -3.08 2.17
C LYS A 73 -20.05 -4.49 1.91
N LEU A 74 -19.19 -4.64 0.90
CA LEU A 74 -18.68 -5.94 0.47
C LEU A 74 -17.35 -6.31 1.13
N GLY A 75 -16.63 -5.36 1.72
CA GLY A 75 -15.32 -5.61 2.32
C GLY A 75 -14.21 -5.89 1.30
N ILE A 76 -14.49 -5.66 0.01
CA ILE A 76 -13.51 -5.73 -1.08
C ILE A 76 -12.67 -4.46 -1.01
N GLY A 77 -11.36 -4.59 -1.00
CA GLY A 77 -10.51 -3.41 -0.94
C GLY A 77 -9.04 -3.74 -1.04
N GLY A 78 -8.24 -2.69 -1.05
CA GLY A 78 -6.82 -2.80 -1.30
C GLY A 78 -6.03 -1.64 -0.72
N MET A 79 -4.72 -1.74 -0.93
CA MET A 79 -3.75 -0.70 -0.59
C MET A 79 -2.72 -0.64 -1.70
N ASN A 80 -2.37 0.57 -2.13
CA ASN A 80 -1.22 0.80 -3.02
C ASN A 80 -0.02 1.33 -2.24
N HIS A 81 1.15 1.37 -2.86
CA HIS A 81 2.34 2.02 -2.34
C HIS A 81 3.01 2.76 -3.50
N PHE A 82 2.69 4.04 -3.67
CA PHE A 82 3.23 4.81 -4.78
C PHE A 82 4.26 5.85 -4.31
N MET A 83 5.17 6.18 -5.22
CA MET A 83 6.06 7.33 -5.12
C MET A 83 6.09 8.02 -6.48
N LEU A 84 6.05 9.34 -6.49
CA LEU A 84 6.24 10.10 -7.73
C LEU A 84 7.74 10.19 -8.08
N PRO A 85 8.09 10.19 -9.38
CA PRO A 85 9.44 10.48 -9.85
C PRO A 85 9.96 11.83 -9.33
N ALA A 86 11.27 11.91 -9.07
CA ALA A 86 11.86 13.08 -8.44
C ALA A 86 11.91 14.33 -9.34
N THR A 87 11.97 14.19 -10.68
CA THR A 87 12.24 15.30 -11.61
C THR A 87 10.98 15.94 -12.20
N ALA A 88 10.73 17.18 -11.77
CA ALA A 88 9.72 18.10 -12.27
C ALA A 88 10.37 19.25 -13.07
N GLU A 89 11.26 18.95 -14.02
CA GLU A 89 11.50 19.92 -15.10
C GLU A 89 10.27 19.95 -16.01
N ASP A 90 10.00 21.04 -16.75
CA ASP A 90 8.70 21.38 -17.37
C ASP A 90 7.94 20.25 -18.12
N ASN A 91 8.61 19.19 -18.58
CA ASN A 91 8.00 18.01 -19.22
C ASN A 91 7.74 16.81 -18.27
N GLY A 92 8.22 16.87 -17.02
CA GLY A 92 8.21 15.81 -16.01
C GLY A 92 7.00 15.81 -15.07
N LEU A 93 6.27 16.93 -14.96
CA LEU A 93 5.03 16.99 -14.18
C LEU A 93 4.00 15.99 -14.74
N GLY A 94 3.89 15.90 -16.07
CA GLY A 94 3.01 14.96 -16.74
C GLY A 94 3.36 13.50 -16.43
N ALA A 95 4.64 13.14 -16.44
CA ALA A 95 5.08 11.77 -16.13
C ALA A 95 4.81 11.39 -14.67
N ALA A 96 5.04 12.31 -13.72
CA ALA A 96 4.73 12.07 -12.32
C ALA A 96 3.23 11.88 -12.10
N THR A 97 2.41 12.79 -12.63
CA THR A 97 0.95 12.67 -12.55
C THR A 97 0.46 11.38 -13.20
N ARG A 98 1.00 10.97 -14.36
CA ARG A 98 0.66 9.67 -14.99
C ARG A 98 0.97 8.50 -14.07
N TYR A 99 2.11 8.51 -13.39
CA TYR A 99 2.50 7.43 -12.48
C TYR A 99 1.55 7.33 -11.28
N GLY A 100 1.29 8.46 -10.63
CA GLY A 100 0.35 8.52 -9.51
C GLY A 100 -1.07 8.12 -9.93
N ASN A 101 -1.54 8.61 -11.08
CA ASN A 101 -2.86 8.27 -11.62
C ASN A 101 -2.96 6.78 -11.88
N TYR A 102 -1.94 6.19 -12.54
CA TYR A 102 -1.87 4.75 -12.79
C TYR A 102 -2.02 3.95 -11.48
N ALA A 103 -1.27 4.30 -10.44
CA ALA A 103 -1.32 3.59 -9.15
C ALA A 103 -2.68 3.70 -8.45
N MET A 104 -3.39 4.82 -8.59
CA MET A 104 -4.71 5.02 -8.00
C MET A 104 -5.82 4.37 -8.83
N GLU A 105 -5.78 4.53 -10.15
CA GLU A 105 -6.74 3.96 -11.10
C GLU A 105 -6.73 2.43 -11.04
N HIS A 106 -5.55 1.81 -11.03
CA HIS A 106 -5.44 0.36 -10.94
C HIS A 106 -6.08 -0.20 -9.66
N LEU A 107 -5.79 0.42 -8.52
CA LEU A 107 -6.38 0.04 -7.24
C LEU A 107 -7.91 0.17 -7.27
N ILE A 108 -8.45 1.30 -7.72
CA ILE A 108 -9.89 1.54 -7.77
C ILE A 108 -10.55 0.58 -8.76
N ASN A 109 -10.00 0.45 -9.96
CA ASN A 109 -10.56 -0.39 -11.02
C ASN A 109 -10.62 -1.85 -10.60
N ASP A 110 -9.61 -2.39 -9.93
CA ASP A 110 -9.67 -3.78 -9.48
C ASP A 110 -10.65 -3.99 -8.33
N ILE A 111 -10.89 -2.99 -7.47
CA ILE A 111 -12.00 -3.04 -6.51
C ILE A 111 -13.35 -3.08 -7.24
N LEU A 112 -13.54 -2.24 -8.26
CA LEU A 112 -14.80 -2.14 -9.00
C LEU A 112 -15.07 -3.38 -9.87
N LYS A 113 -14.06 -3.87 -10.59
CA LYS A 113 -14.15 -5.10 -11.42
C LYS A 113 -14.57 -6.32 -10.60
N ASN A 114 -14.21 -6.34 -9.31
CA ASN A 114 -14.54 -7.41 -8.39
C ASN A 114 -15.87 -7.22 -7.65
N GLY A 115 -16.70 -6.25 -8.08
CA GLY A 115 -18.05 -6.03 -7.59
C GLY A 115 -18.21 -4.86 -6.63
N GLY A 116 -17.12 -4.17 -6.28
CA GLY A 116 -17.16 -2.93 -5.52
C GLY A 116 -17.93 -1.83 -6.27
N ARG A 117 -18.54 -0.91 -5.53
CA ARG A 117 -19.26 0.23 -6.11
C ARG A 117 -18.62 1.53 -5.67
N ARG A 118 -18.43 2.46 -6.61
CA ARG A 118 -17.84 3.79 -6.35
C ARG A 118 -18.54 4.51 -5.18
N ALA A 119 -19.87 4.47 -5.13
CA ALA A 119 -20.66 5.10 -4.07
C ALA A 119 -20.43 4.52 -2.66
N ASN A 120 -19.86 3.31 -2.55
CA ASN A 120 -19.56 2.68 -1.27
C ASN A 120 -18.10 2.87 -0.85
N LEU A 121 -17.26 3.48 -1.70
CA LEU A 121 -15.83 3.56 -1.45
C LEU A 121 -15.54 4.39 -0.19
N GLU A 122 -14.64 3.87 0.63
CA GLU A 122 -14.02 4.55 1.77
C GLU A 122 -12.53 4.65 1.49
N VAL A 123 -11.96 5.84 1.72
CA VAL A 123 -10.54 6.10 1.47
C VAL A 123 -9.83 6.53 2.75
N LYS A 124 -8.64 5.96 2.98
CA LYS A 124 -7.68 6.40 4.00
C LYS A 124 -6.30 6.54 3.38
N VAL A 125 -5.53 7.54 3.83
CA VAL A 125 -4.21 7.82 3.26
C VAL A 125 -3.13 7.94 4.33
N PHE A 126 -1.96 7.38 4.05
CA PHE A 126 -0.85 7.28 5.01
C PHE A 126 0.48 7.53 4.31
N GLY A 127 1.47 8.06 5.03
CA GLY A 127 2.86 8.18 4.54
C GLY A 127 3.32 9.64 4.33
N GLY A 128 4.13 9.88 3.30
CA GLY A 128 4.62 11.23 2.95
C GLY A 128 5.59 11.82 3.98
N GLY A 129 6.27 10.98 4.75
CA GLY A 129 7.26 11.38 5.75
C GLY A 129 8.55 11.92 5.14
N LYS A 130 9.18 12.85 5.85
CA LYS A 130 10.46 13.45 5.51
C LYS A 130 11.60 12.70 6.22
N ILE A 131 12.11 11.64 5.60
CA ILE A 131 13.14 10.77 6.20
C ILE A 131 14.56 11.28 5.96
N LEU A 132 14.86 11.85 4.80
CA LEU A 132 16.16 12.46 4.51
C LEU A 132 16.04 13.97 4.32
N ALA A 133 16.99 14.72 4.88
CA ALA A 133 17.12 16.15 4.66
C ALA A 133 17.40 16.53 3.18
N GLN A 134 17.91 15.60 2.37
CA GLN A 134 18.14 15.83 0.94
C GLN A 134 16.95 15.43 0.04
N MET A 135 15.89 14.87 0.63
CA MET A 135 14.69 14.39 -0.06
C MET A 135 13.44 15.23 0.28
N THR A 136 13.68 16.50 0.65
CA THR A 136 12.72 17.38 1.34
C THR A 136 11.35 17.49 0.67
N ASP A 137 11.27 17.33 -0.65
CA ASP A 137 10.06 17.63 -1.41
C ASP A 137 9.33 16.42 -1.99
N VAL A 138 9.89 15.21 -1.93
CA VAL A 138 9.21 14.02 -2.50
C VAL A 138 7.95 13.68 -1.72
N GLY A 139 8.06 13.58 -0.39
CA GLY A 139 6.91 13.28 0.47
C GLY A 139 5.81 14.34 0.36
N LYS A 140 6.20 15.62 0.30
CA LYS A 140 5.26 16.73 0.10
C LYS A 140 4.52 16.62 -1.23
N ARG A 141 5.22 16.36 -2.33
CA ARG A 141 4.61 16.17 -3.65
C ARG A 141 3.67 14.97 -3.71
N ASN A 142 4.04 13.86 -3.07
CA ASN A 142 3.18 12.68 -2.99
C ASN A 142 1.88 12.97 -2.21
N ILE A 143 1.97 13.77 -1.14
CA ILE A 143 0.80 14.22 -0.37
C ILE A 143 -0.09 15.16 -1.19
N GLU A 144 0.50 16.15 -1.86
CA GLU A 144 -0.23 17.09 -2.71
C GLU A 144 -0.96 16.35 -3.83
N PHE A 145 -0.27 15.43 -4.50
CA PHE A 145 -0.86 14.59 -5.54
C PHE A 145 -2.04 13.76 -5.03
N VAL A 146 -1.89 13.02 -3.91
CA VAL A 146 -2.99 12.14 -3.45
C VAL A 146 -4.23 12.95 -3.07
N ARG A 147 -4.04 14.12 -2.46
CA ARG A 147 -5.14 15.01 -2.08
C ARG A 147 -5.85 15.57 -3.30
N GLU A 148 -5.08 16.04 -4.29
CA GLU A 148 -5.63 16.57 -5.53
C GLU A 148 -6.38 15.48 -6.31
N TYR A 149 -5.79 14.30 -6.46
CA TYR A 149 -6.43 13.16 -7.12
C TYR A 149 -7.76 12.80 -6.46
N LEU A 150 -7.77 12.64 -5.14
CA LEU A 150 -8.99 12.26 -4.41
C LEU A 150 -10.07 13.34 -4.46
N HIS A 151 -9.67 14.62 -4.46
CA HIS A 151 -10.58 15.74 -4.65
C HIS A 151 -11.20 15.73 -6.05
N GLN A 152 -10.39 15.59 -7.11
CA GLN A 152 -10.86 15.52 -8.50
C GLN A 152 -11.79 14.33 -8.74
N GLU A 153 -11.51 13.19 -8.10
CA GLU A 153 -12.32 11.98 -8.18
C GLU A 153 -13.56 11.98 -7.27
N ALA A 154 -13.78 13.07 -6.50
CA ALA A 154 -14.85 13.20 -5.52
C ALA A 154 -14.90 12.02 -4.52
N LEU A 155 -13.72 11.55 -4.09
CA LEU A 155 -13.57 10.48 -3.11
C LEU A 155 -13.26 11.07 -1.73
N GLU A 156 -14.18 10.85 -0.78
CA GLU A 156 -14.04 11.34 0.58
C GLU A 156 -12.96 10.58 1.36
N VAL A 157 -12.00 11.33 1.93
CA VAL A 157 -10.99 10.79 2.85
C VAL A 157 -11.58 10.75 4.26
N VAL A 158 -11.78 9.55 4.79
CA VAL A 158 -12.34 9.38 6.15
C VAL A 158 -11.26 9.42 7.23
N SER A 159 -9.98 9.27 6.87
CA SER A 159 -8.85 9.31 7.80
C SER A 159 -7.53 9.49 7.06
N GLU A 160 -6.62 10.28 7.63
CA GLU A 160 -5.26 10.45 7.12
C GLU A 160 -4.20 10.48 8.24
N ASP A 161 -3.00 9.97 7.95
CA ASP A 161 -1.77 10.21 8.74
C ASP A 161 -0.59 10.43 7.79
N LEU A 162 -0.44 11.69 7.38
CA LEU A 162 0.50 12.17 6.37
C LEU A 162 1.58 13.09 6.96
N GLY A 163 2.74 13.21 6.30
CA GLY A 163 3.81 14.13 6.70
C GLY A 163 4.71 13.57 7.80
N ASP A 164 5.24 14.41 8.71
CA ASP A 164 6.14 14.06 9.82
C ASP A 164 7.58 13.63 9.40
N THR A 165 8.50 13.49 10.36
CA THR A 165 9.94 13.21 10.14
C THR A 165 10.33 11.77 10.44
N CYS A 166 9.36 10.83 10.45
CA CYS A 166 9.63 9.42 10.68
C CYS A 166 8.89 8.50 9.69
N PRO A 167 9.51 7.35 9.33
CA PRO A 167 8.80 6.29 8.62
C PRO A 167 7.66 5.74 9.46
N ARG A 168 6.65 5.18 8.79
CA ARG A 168 5.57 4.45 9.44
C ARG A 168 5.30 3.11 8.77
N LYS A 169 5.09 2.09 9.59
CA LYS A 169 4.51 0.83 9.16
C LYS A 169 2.99 0.97 9.18
N VAL A 170 2.34 0.69 8.06
CA VAL A 170 0.88 0.68 7.93
C VAL A 170 0.43 -0.75 7.77
N LEU A 171 -0.57 -1.15 8.55
CA LEU A 171 -1.32 -2.38 8.37
C LEU A 171 -2.79 -2.02 8.15
N TYR A 172 -3.35 -2.40 7.02
CA TYR A 172 -4.72 -2.13 6.63
C TYR A 172 -5.51 -3.42 6.49
N GLU A 173 -6.73 -3.44 7.01
CA GLU A 173 -7.66 -4.58 6.92
C GLU A 173 -8.87 -4.17 6.05
N PRO A 174 -8.89 -4.44 4.73
CA PRO A 174 -9.99 -4.05 3.84
C PRO A 174 -11.37 -4.53 4.31
N ALA A 175 -11.47 -5.73 4.88
CA ALA A 175 -12.75 -6.27 5.34
C ALA A 175 -13.43 -5.40 6.42
N SER A 176 -12.66 -4.72 7.27
CA SER A 176 -13.17 -3.85 8.35
C SER A 176 -12.94 -2.36 8.10
N GLY A 177 -12.01 -2.00 7.21
CA GLY A 177 -11.51 -0.64 7.02
C GLY A 177 -10.52 -0.23 8.10
N ARG A 178 -10.17 -1.10 9.05
CA ARG A 178 -9.26 -0.76 10.15
C ARG A 178 -7.85 -0.56 9.62
N ALA A 179 -7.23 0.55 10.02
CA ALA A 179 -5.84 0.84 9.75
C ALA A 179 -5.08 0.97 11.08
N ARG A 180 -3.89 0.39 11.14
CA ARG A 180 -2.97 0.50 12.28
C ARG A 180 -1.66 1.10 11.78
N VAL A 181 -1.27 2.21 12.38
CA VAL A 181 -0.04 2.92 12.02
C VAL A 181 0.94 2.81 13.18
N LYS A 182 2.16 2.36 12.88
CA LYS A 182 3.28 2.37 13.83
C LYS A 182 4.39 3.25 13.30
N ARG A 183 4.58 4.42 13.93
CA ARG A 183 5.76 5.27 13.69
C ARG A 183 7.02 4.52 14.11
N LEU A 184 8.02 4.50 13.24
CA LEU A 184 9.27 3.79 13.45
C LEU A 184 10.32 4.80 13.95
N GLN A 185 11.04 4.44 15.01
CA GLN A 185 12.06 5.32 15.59
C GLN A 185 13.28 5.42 14.68
N SER A 186 13.87 6.61 14.61
CA SER A 186 14.90 7.02 13.66
C SER A 186 16.17 6.16 13.63
N LEU A 187 16.45 5.37 14.67
CA LEU A 187 17.68 4.59 14.81
C LEU A 187 17.80 3.41 13.81
N HIS A 188 16.72 3.03 13.11
CA HIS A 188 16.69 1.91 12.15
C HIS A 188 16.29 2.32 10.73
N ASN A 189 16.39 3.62 10.40
CA ASN A 189 15.89 4.15 9.13
C ASN A 189 16.73 3.76 7.90
N ASN A 190 17.97 3.25 8.06
CA ASN A 190 18.85 2.94 6.93
C ASN A 190 18.17 2.07 5.88
N THR A 191 17.48 1.01 6.30
CA THR A 191 16.79 0.11 5.35
C THR A 191 15.63 0.77 4.60
N VAL A 192 14.95 1.77 5.19
CA VAL A 192 13.89 2.51 4.50
C VAL A 192 14.51 3.51 3.52
N VAL A 193 15.57 4.20 3.96
CA VAL A 193 16.32 5.15 3.12
C VAL A 193 16.94 4.46 1.91
N GLU A 194 17.58 3.32 2.10
CA GLU A 194 18.19 2.52 1.03
C GLU A 194 17.14 2.12 -0.01
N ARG A 195 16.00 1.59 0.45
CA ARG A 195 14.89 1.19 -0.44
C ARG A 195 14.29 2.37 -1.18
N GLU A 196 14.09 3.50 -0.53
CA GLU A 196 13.59 4.71 -1.21
C GLU A 196 14.59 5.21 -2.25
N THR A 197 15.87 5.24 -1.90
CA THR A 197 16.94 5.68 -2.82
C THR A 197 17.05 4.77 -4.04
N GLU A 198 17.02 3.45 -3.83
CA GLU A 198 17.02 2.45 -4.90
C GLU A 198 15.79 2.61 -5.81
N TYR A 199 14.60 2.70 -5.21
CA TYR A 199 13.36 2.83 -5.97
C TYR A 199 13.27 4.15 -6.75
N MET A 200 13.72 5.27 -6.17
CA MET A 200 13.85 6.53 -6.91
C MET A 200 14.81 6.42 -8.09
N GLY A 201 15.91 5.66 -7.93
CA GLY A 201 16.85 5.37 -9.00
C GLY A 201 16.19 4.57 -10.14
N HIS A 202 15.32 3.62 -9.83
CA HIS A 202 14.54 2.88 -10.84
C HIS A 202 13.52 3.78 -11.55
N LEU A 203 12.72 4.56 -10.80
CA LEU A 203 11.75 5.50 -11.37
C LEU A 203 12.40 6.52 -12.32
N ALA A 204 13.64 6.92 -12.05
CA ALA A 204 14.39 7.81 -12.93
C ALA A 204 14.82 7.14 -14.25
N LYS A 205 15.10 5.82 -14.25
CA LYS A 205 15.45 5.06 -15.45
C LYS A 205 14.23 4.73 -16.30
N ASP A 206 13.13 4.31 -15.69
CA ASP A 206 11.89 3.96 -16.40
C ASP A 206 11.32 5.17 -17.17
N LYS A 207 11.52 6.39 -16.64
CA LYS A 207 11.19 7.64 -17.32
C LYS A 207 11.99 7.85 -18.62
N VAL A 208 13.23 7.36 -18.69
CA VAL A 208 14.11 7.53 -19.86
C VAL A 208 13.78 6.52 -20.96
N GLU A 209 13.34 5.31 -20.61
CA GLU A 209 12.95 4.29 -21.60
C GLU A 209 11.52 4.50 -22.13
N GLY A 210 10.59 5.05 -21.33
CA GLY A 210 9.19 5.26 -21.70
C GLY A 210 8.90 6.41 -22.69
N ASP A 211 9.91 7.15 -23.13
CA ASP A 211 9.77 8.22 -24.15
C ASP A 211 9.95 7.70 -25.60
N ILE A 212 10.16 6.39 -25.80
CA ILE A 212 10.23 5.76 -27.12
C ILE A 212 9.10 4.72 -27.24
N GLU A 213 7.91 5.18 -27.64
CA GLU A 213 7.06 4.56 -28.68
C GLU A 213 5.74 5.33 -28.81
N LEU A 214 5.70 6.21 -29.81
CA LEU A 214 4.47 6.70 -30.44
C LEU A 214 4.63 6.47 -31.95
N PHE A 215 4.18 5.31 -32.41
CA PHE A 215 3.76 5.06 -33.79
C PHE A 215 2.48 4.23 -33.78
#